data_AF-A0A3D9V6L4-F1
#
_entry.id   AF-A0A3D9V6L4-F1
#
_cell.length_a   1.000
_cell.length_b   1.000
_cell.length_c   1.000
_cell.angle_alpha   90.00
_cell.angle_beta   90.00
_cell.angle_gamma   90.00
#
_symmetry.space_group_name_H-M   'P 1'
#
loop_
_entity.id
_entity.type
_entity.pdbx_description
1 polymer ?
#
loop_
_entity_poly.entity_id
_entity_poly.type
_entity_poly.pdbx_seq_one_letter_code
_entity_poly.pdbx_strand_id
1 'polypeptide(L)'
;MALIRPWRYGSSMARHRRFTSPYGWCGDAGPGRQPELGQRRLDGASSVVLGPAILVPTAWLATGVRARRRPPGPSGQPKDWPVHHHVVLTRASRVPHPRGRAQHWHTADDDLRAFVDKTVTELANVLGDRLTAVTVHGSLAAGCFYRAKSDVDLLVVVDRRLSAPDRDRVARTLAAVSAGRPIVGDLEVSVLASEHAQTFRHPSRFEVHYSSMWRDAIVDGRVDHTVDRTDEDLAAHVTVARARGVPLYGPPPREVFGCVPLEAYWESIRSDVAWALDGDHLLESPFYGVLNACRMLLTLDVGVERASAAAYSKEEGGTWALTHVPPEHRPLIEQALACYRSDRAVTPDERRTDGHAWDADALRAFRDYVRCRLSV
;
A
#
# COMPACT_ATOMS: atom_id res chain seq x y z
N MET A 1 -6.52 0.51 -5.92
CA MET A 1 -6.13 0.41 -7.32
C MET A 1 -4.98 1.37 -7.53
N ALA A 2 -3.81 0.92 -7.12
CA ALA A 2 -2.54 1.52 -7.49
C ALA A 2 -2.49 1.68 -9.02
N LEU A 3 -2.26 2.91 -9.48
CA LEU A 3 -2.04 3.20 -10.89
C LEU A 3 -0.76 2.51 -11.36
N ILE A 4 -0.85 1.95 -12.55
CA ILE A 4 0.16 1.18 -13.26
C ILE A 4 1.43 2.02 -13.52
N ARG A 5 2.61 1.45 -13.23
CA ARG A 5 3.83 1.75 -13.99
C ARG A 5 4.48 0.45 -14.50
N PRO A 6 4.78 0.34 -15.80
CA PRO A 6 5.93 -0.44 -16.24
C PRO A 6 7.19 0.30 -15.80
N TRP A 7 8.06 -0.38 -15.05
CA TRP A 7 9.33 0.14 -14.55
C TRP A 7 10.17 0.76 -15.68
N ARG A 8 10.51 2.05 -15.56
CA ARG A 8 11.53 2.71 -16.41
C ARG A 8 12.85 2.75 -15.65
N TYR A 9 13.86 2.03 -16.14
CA TYR A 9 15.25 2.26 -15.76
C TYR A 9 15.73 3.58 -16.35
N GLY A 10 16.36 4.43 -15.53
CA GLY A 10 16.97 5.67 -16.00
C GLY A 10 17.82 6.33 -14.92
N SER A 11 19.12 6.09 -14.98
CA SER A 11 20.14 6.87 -14.27
C SER A 11 20.02 8.34 -14.69
N SER A 12 19.75 9.24 -13.75
CA SER A 12 19.84 10.68 -13.98
C SER A 12 20.38 11.36 -12.73
N MET A 13 21.60 11.87 -12.85
CA MET A 13 22.18 12.86 -11.94
C MET A 13 21.34 14.14 -12.00
N ALA A 14 20.66 14.49 -10.91
CA ALA A 14 20.06 15.81 -10.75
C ALA A 14 20.61 16.49 -9.49
N ARG A 15 21.07 17.72 -9.69
CA ARG A 15 21.85 18.55 -8.78
C ARG A 15 21.00 18.98 -7.58
N HIS A 16 21.55 18.80 -6.38
CA HIS A 16 20.97 19.31 -5.14
C HIS A 16 20.85 20.84 -5.16
N ARG A 17 19.63 21.36 -5.01
CA ARG A 17 19.41 22.68 -4.40
C ARG A 17 19.10 22.45 -2.93
N ARG A 18 19.94 22.99 -2.06
CA ARG A 18 19.77 22.95 -0.60
C ARG A 18 18.61 23.85 -0.22
N PHE A 19 17.56 23.29 0.37
CA PHE A 19 16.67 24.02 1.27
C PHE A 19 17.24 23.88 2.67
N THR A 20 17.71 24.98 3.25
CA THR A 20 18.08 25.08 4.66
C THR A 20 16.86 25.59 5.41
N SER A 21 16.31 24.81 6.33
CA SER A 21 15.46 25.32 7.41
C SER A 21 16.09 24.93 8.76
N PRO A 22 16.29 25.89 9.68
CA PRO A 22 16.81 25.63 11.01
C PRO A 22 15.67 25.19 11.95
N TYR A 23 16.07 24.69 13.12
CA TYR A 23 15.25 24.23 14.26
C TYR A 23 14.85 22.75 14.25
N GLY A 24 15.75 21.95 14.84
CA GLY A 24 15.36 20.74 15.56
C GLY A 24 15.06 21.08 17.02
N TRP A 25 14.15 20.32 17.64
CA TRP A 25 14.34 19.72 18.96
C TRP A 25 13.19 18.73 19.24
N CYS A 26 13.57 17.46 19.43
CA CYS A 26 12.75 16.42 20.05
C CYS A 26 13.00 16.52 21.56
N GLY A 27 11.95 16.68 22.37
CA GLY A 27 12.04 16.68 23.82
C GLY A 27 11.20 15.54 24.42
N ASP A 28 11.88 14.49 24.87
CA ASP A 28 11.33 13.47 25.76
C ASP A 28 11.12 14.05 27.17
N ALA A 29 9.94 13.82 27.75
CA ALA A 29 9.66 14.07 29.15
C ALA A 29 9.70 12.74 29.92
N GLY A 30 10.74 12.54 30.74
CA GLY A 30 10.83 11.41 31.67
C GLY A 30 10.04 11.65 32.97
N PRO A 31 9.58 10.60 33.68
CA PRO A 31 8.95 10.73 34.98
C PRO A 31 9.95 10.60 36.15
N GLY A 32 9.64 11.28 37.25
CA GLY A 32 10.47 11.40 38.45
C GLY A 32 10.48 10.16 39.37
N ARG A 33 11.61 10.03 40.09
CA ARG A 33 11.90 9.20 41.29
C ARG A 33 11.01 9.61 42.49
N GLN A 34 10.77 8.91 43.60
CA GLN A 34 11.12 7.64 44.32
C GLN A 34 10.15 7.58 45.57
N PRO A 35 10.22 6.72 46.62
CA PRO A 35 11.23 5.70 47.00
C PRO A 35 10.72 4.32 47.52
N GLU A 36 11.67 3.38 47.52
CA GLU A 36 12.00 2.26 48.44
C GLU A 36 10.98 1.51 49.32
N LEU A 37 11.10 0.16 49.31
CA LEU A 37 11.24 -0.68 50.52
C LEU A 37 11.70 -2.12 50.17
N GLY A 38 12.80 -2.57 50.79
CA GLY A 38 12.87 -3.88 51.45
C GLY A 38 13.32 -5.15 50.69
N GLN A 39 14.64 -5.41 50.70
CA GLN A 39 15.34 -6.68 51.03
C GLN A 39 14.74 -8.05 50.63
N ARG A 40 15.53 -8.87 49.91
CA ARG A 40 16.29 -10.04 50.44
C ARG A 40 17.12 -10.72 49.34
N ARG A 41 18.33 -11.13 49.71
CA ARG A 41 19.26 -12.02 48.97
C ARG A 41 18.72 -13.45 48.91
N LEU A 42 19.08 -14.20 47.86
CA LEU A 42 19.57 -15.58 47.96
C LEU A 42 20.45 -15.92 46.74
N ASP A 43 21.56 -16.60 47.03
CA ASP A 43 22.63 -17.05 46.13
C ASP A 43 22.32 -18.37 45.40
N GLY A 44 23.11 -18.71 44.37
CA GLY A 44 23.28 -20.06 43.80
C GLY A 44 23.33 -20.05 42.25
N ALA A 45 24.48 -19.99 41.58
CA ALA A 45 25.55 -20.98 41.39
C ALA A 45 25.22 -22.16 40.44
N SER A 46 25.99 -22.23 39.34
CA SER A 46 26.42 -23.45 38.59
C SER A 46 25.34 -24.14 37.71
N SER A 47 25.61 -24.75 36.55
CA SER A 47 26.84 -25.22 35.90
C SER A 47 26.56 -25.54 34.42
N VAL A 48 27.62 -25.43 33.62
CA VAL A 48 27.82 -25.95 32.26
C VAL A 48 27.75 -27.50 32.23
N VAL A 49 27.13 -28.08 31.19
CA VAL A 49 27.52 -29.41 30.66
C VAL A 49 27.47 -29.40 29.12
N LEU A 50 28.56 -29.87 28.53
CA LEU A 50 28.85 -30.03 27.10
C LEU A 50 28.59 -31.47 26.63
N GLY A 51 28.09 -31.60 25.39
CA GLY A 51 28.44 -32.65 24.41
C GLY A 51 27.64 -33.97 24.43
N PRO A 52 27.76 -34.82 23.38
CA PRO A 52 28.71 -34.72 22.26
C PRO A 52 28.08 -34.74 20.84
N ALA A 53 28.92 -34.38 19.87
CA ALA A 53 28.76 -34.58 18.43
C ALA A 53 28.97 -36.05 18.04
N ILE A 54 28.32 -36.48 16.94
CA ILE A 54 28.66 -37.72 16.23
C ILE A 54 28.83 -37.40 14.74
N LEU A 55 29.92 -37.96 14.21
CA LEU A 55 30.47 -37.83 12.87
C LEU A 55 29.63 -38.51 11.77
N VAL A 56 29.83 -37.93 10.57
CA VAL A 56 29.54 -38.40 9.21
C VAL A 56 30.26 -39.73 8.89
N PRO A 57 29.78 -40.50 7.89
CA PRO A 57 30.70 -40.94 6.84
C PRO A 57 30.24 -40.60 5.41
N THR A 58 31.22 -40.14 4.65
CA THR A 58 31.34 -39.91 3.21
C THR A 58 31.04 -41.12 2.32
N ALA A 59 30.51 -40.91 1.10
CA ALA A 59 31.16 -41.31 -0.17
C ALA A 59 30.26 -41.23 -1.43
N TRP A 60 30.77 -40.49 -2.44
CA TRP A 60 30.81 -40.78 -3.89
C TRP A 60 29.55 -41.10 -4.70
N LEU A 61 29.23 -40.24 -5.68
CA LEU A 61 29.53 -40.50 -7.11
C LEU A 61 29.23 -39.27 -7.98
N ALA A 62 30.24 -38.90 -8.77
CA ALA A 62 30.18 -37.88 -9.80
C ALA A 62 29.50 -38.42 -11.06
N THR A 63 28.58 -37.66 -11.65
CA THR A 63 28.33 -37.69 -13.09
C THR A 63 28.12 -36.26 -13.59
N GLY A 64 29.01 -35.85 -14.49
CA GLY A 64 29.00 -34.53 -15.10
C GLY A 64 27.82 -34.35 -16.05
N VAL A 65 27.20 -33.17 -16.01
CA VAL A 65 26.37 -32.67 -17.10
C VAL A 65 27.01 -31.39 -17.62
N ARG A 66 27.43 -31.47 -18.89
CA ARG A 66 28.05 -30.41 -19.67
C ARG A 66 27.18 -29.15 -19.70
N ALA A 67 27.79 -28.02 -19.37
CA ALA A 67 27.29 -26.68 -19.68
C ALA A 67 27.09 -26.54 -21.20
N ARG A 68 25.84 -26.38 -21.64
CA ARG A 68 25.53 -25.94 -23.01
C ARG A 68 25.36 -24.43 -23.00
N ARG A 69 26.29 -23.73 -23.66
CA ARG A 69 26.18 -22.31 -24.00
C ARG A 69 24.96 -22.09 -24.90
N ARG A 70 24.08 -21.16 -24.54
CA ARG A 70 23.00 -20.66 -25.41
C ARG A 70 23.58 -19.57 -26.34
N PRO A 71 23.25 -19.56 -27.65
CA PRO A 71 23.64 -18.49 -28.56
C PRO A 71 22.80 -17.22 -28.31
N PRO A 72 23.31 -16.02 -28.68
CA PRO A 72 22.55 -14.78 -28.55
C PRO A 72 21.50 -14.71 -29.68
N GLY A 73 20.25 -14.39 -29.31
CA GLY A 73 19.14 -14.14 -30.22
C GLY A 73 18.50 -12.77 -29.93
N PRO A 74 17.80 -12.16 -30.91
CA PRO A 74 17.94 -10.75 -31.23
C PRO A 74 17.12 -9.78 -30.38
N SER A 75 17.58 -8.53 -30.42
CA SER A 75 16.97 -7.30 -29.94
C SER A 75 15.58 -7.02 -30.55
N GLY A 76 14.67 -6.55 -29.69
CA GLY A 76 13.60 -5.61 -30.05
C GLY A 76 12.35 -6.20 -30.71
N GLN A 77 11.36 -6.59 -29.90
CA GLN A 77 9.93 -6.41 -30.19
C GLN A 77 9.12 -6.28 -28.88
N PRO A 78 7.99 -5.56 -28.88
CA PRO A 78 7.19 -5.29 -27.67
C PRO A 78 6.51 -6.56 -27.18
N LYS A 79 6.52 -6.81 -25.86
CA LYS A 79 5.74 -7.87 -25.25
C LYS A 79 4.29 -7.41 -25.10
N ASP A 80 3.44 -7.81 -26.04
CA ASP A 80 2.00 -7.81 -25.86
C ASP A 80 1.64 -8.75 -24.69
N TRP A 81 1.05 -8.18 -23.63
CA TRP A 81 0.54 -8.96 -22.50
C TRP A 81 -0.98 -9.14 -22.67
N PRO A 82 -1.50 -10.37 -22.72
CA PRO A 82 -2.93 -10.58 -22.85
C PRO A 82 -3.62 -10.19 -21.54
N VAL A 83 -4.54 -9.23 -21.65
CA VAL A 83 -5.45 -8.82 -20.58
C VAL A 83 -6.58 -9.84 -20.54
N HIS A 84 -6.46 -10.85 -19.66
CA HIS A 84 -7.56 -11.77 -19.39
C HIS A 84 -7.95 -11.66 -17.92
N HIS A 85 -8.80 -10.68 -17.61
CA HIS A 85 -9.46 -10.60 -16.31
C HIS A 85 -10.84 -11.26 -16.39
N HIS A 86 -10.89 -12.57 -16.16
CA HIS A 86 -12.14 -13.21 -15.73
C HIS A 86 -12.33 -12.94 -14.24
N VAL A 87 -12.79 -11.73 -13.89
CA VAL A 87 -13.41 -11.52 -12.58
C VAL A 87 -14.77 -12.19 -12.64
N VAL A 88 -14.81 -13.44 -12.18
CA VAL A 88 -16.09 -14.09 -11.92
C VAL A 88 -16.75 -13.30 -10.78
N LEU A 89 -17.82 -12.58 -11.08
CA LEU A 89 -18.68 -11.85 -10.12
C LEU A 89 -19.44 -12.79 -9.16
N THR A 90 -18.90 -13.97 -8.83
CA THR A 90 -19.70 -15.05 -8.26
C THR A 90 -20.09 -14.88 -6.81
N ARG A 91 -19.64 -13.83 -6.11
CA ARG A 91 -20.00 -13.62 -4.70
C ARG A 91 -19.87 -12.19 -4.18
N ALA A 92 -19.92 -11.17 -5.04
CA ALA A 92 -20.08 -9.80 -4.55
C ALA A 92 -21.31 -9.77 -3.62
N SER A 93 -21.10 -9.25 -2.41
CA SER A 93 -22.00 -9.43 -1.27
C SER A 93 -23.46 -9.13 -1.57
N ARG A 94 -24.37 -9.96 -1.03
CA ARG A 94 -25.81 -9.70 -0.99
C ARG A 94 -26.18 -8.59 0.00
N VAL A 95 -25.23 -8.05 0.75
CA VAL A 95 -25.46 -7.00 1.74
C VAL A 95 -25.78 -5.68 1.03
N PRO A 96 -26.98 -5.09 1.25
CA PRO A 96 -27.31 -3.79 0.70
C PRO A 96 -26.32 -2.72 1.15
N HIS A 97 -25.76 -2.00 0.20
CA HIS A 97 -24.81 -0.92 0.47
C HIS A 97 -25.21 0.30 -0.36
N PRO A 98 -26.15 1.12 0.15
CA PRO A 98 -26.69 2.23 -0.62
C PRO A 98 -25.64 3.30 -0.88
N ARG A 99 -25.82 4.03 -2.00
CA ARG A 99 -25.01 5.18 -2.39
C ARG A 99 -24.73 6.12 -1.20
N GLY A 100 -23.48 6.56 -1.07
CA GLY A 100 -23.06 7.51 -0.03
C GLY A 100 -22.91 6.92 1.38
N ARG A 101 -23.18 5.63 1.59
CA ARG A 101 -22.92 4.97 2.88
C ARG A 101 -21.45 4.59 3.00
N ALA A 102 -20.61 5.51 3.46
CA ALA A 102 -19.22 5.20 3.76
C ALA A 102 -19.10 4.19 4.92
N GLN A 103 -18.09 3.33 4.87
CA GLN A 103 -17.72 2.43 5.95
C GLN A 103 -16.37 2.82 6.57
N HIS A 104 -16.30 2.68 7.89
CA HIS A 104 -15.06 2.60 8.65
C HIS A 104 -14.89 1.16 9.17
N TRP A 105 -13.68 0.69 9.49
CA TRP A 105 -13.48 -0.69 9.99
C TRP A 105 -14.49 -1.09 11.10
N HIS A 106 -14.66 -0.24 12.12
CA HIS A 106 -15.58 -0.50 13.24
C HIS A 106 -17.07 -0.50 12.88
N THR A 107 -17.44 0.06 11.73
CA THR A 107 -18.82 0.13 11.24
C THR A 107 -19.02 -0.60 9.92
N ALA A 108 -18.01 -1.33 9.46
CA ALA A 108 -18.03 -2.11 8.23
C ALA A 108 -19.02 -3.27 8.38
N ASP A 109 -19.66 -3.73 7.29
CA ASP A 109 -20.60 -4.84 7.43
C ASP A 109 -19.89 -6.18 7.75
N ASP A 110 -20.64 -7.09 8.36
CA ASP A 110 -20.10 -8.30 8.99
C ASP A 110 -19.34 -9.22 8.02
N ASP A 111 -19.78 -9.33 6.77
CA ASP A 111 -19.11 -10.14 5.75
C ASP A 111 -17.73 -9.58 5.34
N LEU A 112 -17.59 -8.25 5.32
CA LEU A 112 -16.33 -7.58 5.06
C LEU A 112 -15.38 -7.78 6.24
N ARG A 113 -15.86 -7.60 7.48
CA ARG A 113 -15.06 -7.87 8.68
C ARG A 113 -14.62 -9.34 8.72
N ALA A 114 -15.53 -10.28 8.47
CA ALA A 114 -15.21 -11.71 8.41
C ALA A 114 -14.17 -12.06 7.33
N PHE A 115 -14.22 -11.41 6.17
CA PHE A 115 -13.21 -11.59 5.11
C PHE A 115 -11.82 -11.09 5.55
N VAL A 116 -11.77 -9.92 6.21
CA VAL A 116 -10.52 -9.37 6.72
C VAL A 116 -9.98 -10.19 7.89
N ASP A 117 -10.83 -10.61 8.83
CA ASP A 117 -10.46 -11.48 9.95
C ASP A 117 -9.92 -12.82 9.47
N LYS A 118 -10.54 -13.40 8.43
CA LYS A 118 -10.00 -14.59 7.75
C LYS A 118 -8.62 -14.31 7.17
N THR A 119 -8.43 -13.16 6.52
CA THR A 119 -7.13 -12.77 5.95
C THR A 119 -6.06 -12.68 7.04
N VAL A 120 -6.37 -12.04 8.18
CA VAL A 120 -5.47 -11.97 9.34
C VAL A 120 -5.16 -13.36 9.89
N THR A 121 -6.16 -14.23 10.00
CA THR A 121 -6.00 -15.61 10.48
C THR A 121 -5.06 -16.42 9.58
N GLU A 122 -5.24 -16.35 8.26
CA GLU A 122 -4.39 -17.07 7.31
C GLU A 122 -2.96 -16.51 7.28
N LEU A 123 -2.79 -15.19 7.47
CA LEU A 123 -1.48 -14.57 7.67
C LEU A 123 -0.81 -15.06 8.96
N ALA A 124 -1.54 -15.13 10.06
CA ALA A 124 -1.02 -15.66 11.33
C ALA A 124 -0.61 -17.13 11.20
N ASN A 125 -1.41 -17.95 10.51
CA ASN A 125 -1.10 -19.36 10.27
C ASN A 125 0.18 -19.55 9.42
N VAL A 126 0.35 -18.74 8.37
CA VAL A 126 1.47 -18.91 7.44
C VAL A 126 2.78 -18.30 7.97
N LEU A 127 2.69 -17.23 8.76
CA LEU A 127 3.86 -16.52 9.32
C LEU A 127 4.24 -17.02 10.72
N GLY A 128 3.30 -17.61 11.47
CA GLY A 128 3.51 -18.03 12.86
C GLY A 128 4.05 -16.90 13.73
N ASP A 129 5.03 -17.21 14.57
CA ASP A 129 5.69 -16.26 15.48
C ASP A 129 6.42 -15.10 14.77
N ARG A 130 6.58 -15.17 13.44
CA ARG A 130 7.15 -14.07 12.65
C ARG A 130 6.16 -12.91 12.51
N LEU A 131 4.84 -13.14 12.61
CA LEU A 131 3.84 -12.08 12.47
C LEU A 131 3.88 -11.15 13.69
N THR A 132 4.20 -9.87 13.45
CA THR A 132 4.28 -8.85 14.50
C THR A 132 3.03 -7.98 14.54
N ALA A 133 2.53 -7.54 13.38
CA ALA A 133 1.36 -6.66 13.32
C ALA A 133 0.59 -6.82 12.00
N VAL A 134 -0.72 -6.56 12.04
CA VAL A 134 -1.57 -6.33 10.87
C VAL A 134 -2.39 -5.07 11.11
N THR A 135 -2.34 -4.13 10.18
CA THR A 135 -3.03 -2.83 10.26
C THR A 135 -3.84 -2.58 9.00
N VAL A 136 -5.14 -2.29 9.17
CA VAL A 136 -5.96 -1.73 8.08
C VAL A 136 -5.57 -0.26 7.89
N HIS A 137 -5.39 0.15 6.65
CA HIS A 137 -5.19 1.55 6.29
C HIS A 137 -6.13 1.95 5.12
N GLY A 138 -5.80 3.05 4.45
CA GLY A 138 -6.52 3.49 3.26
C GLY A 138 -7.96 3.91 3.56
N SER A 139 -8.87 3.67 2.62
CA SER A 139 -10.23 4.22 2.68
C SER A 139 -11.06 3.65 3.85
N LEU A 140 -10.81 2.40 4.25
CA LEU A 140 -11.52 1.75 5.36
C LEU A 140 -11.11 2.29 6.73
N ALA A 141 -9.83 2.64 6.89
CA ALA A 141 -9.35 3.34 8.08
C ALA A 141 -9.73 4.82 8.09
N ALA A 142 -9.83 5.46 6.92
CA ALA A 142 -10.24 6.85 6.79
C ALA A 142 -11.77 7.06 6.92
N GLY A 143 -12.56 5.99 6.97
CA GLY A 143 -14.02 6.06 7.07
C GLY A 143 -14.71 6.48 5.77
N CYS A 144 -14.05 6.30 4.62
CA CYS A 144 -14.55 6.63 3.30
C CYS A 144 -14.56 5.41 2.36
N PHE A 145 -14.80 4.21 2.90
CA PHE A 145 -14.83 2.96 2.13
C PHE A 145 -16.21 2.73 1.50
N TYR A 146 -16.23 2.53 0.17
CA TYR A 146 -17.43 2.21 -0.60
C TYR A 146 -17.23 0.88 -1.34
N ARG A 147 -18.12 -0.10 -1.12
CA ARG A 147 -17.91 -1.49 -1.60
C ARG A 147 -17.65 -1.63 -3.11
N ALA A 148 -18.23 -0.74 -3.90
CA ALA A 148 -18.11 -0.76 -5.35
C ALA A 148 -16.82 -0.10 -5.88
N LYS A 149 -16.13 0.70 -5.04
CA LYS A 149 -15.03 1.60 -5.47
C LYS A 149 -13.74 1.44 -4.67
N SER A 150 -13.84 0.91 -3.46
CA SER A 150 -12.72 0.82 -2.53
C SER A 150 -12.14 -0.58 -2.48
N ASP A 151 -10.83 -0.64 -2.30
CA ASP A 151 -10.07 -1.84 -1.99
C ASP A 151 -9.85 -1.93 -0.48
N VAL A 152 -9.54 -3.14 0.00
CA VAL A 152 -9.12 -3.39 1.37
C VAL A 152 -7.61 -3.33 1.41
N ASP A 153 -7.07 -2.31 2.10
CA ASP A 153 -5.64 -2.06 2.18
C ASP A 153 -5.08 -2.50 3.54
N LEU A 154 -4.12 -3.44 3.53
CA LEU A 154 -3.44 -3.95 4.73
C LEU A 154 -1.93 -3.72 4.68
N LEU A 155 -1.37 -3.24 5.79
CA LEU A 155 0.06 -3.37 6.07
C LEU A 155 0.27 -4.48 7.09
N VAL A 156 1.19 -5.38 6.76
CA VAL A 156 1.60 -6.51 7.61
C VAL A 156 3.06 -6.32 7.98
N VAL A 157 3.41 -6.53 9.24
CA VAL A 157 4.78 -6.43 9.72
C VAL A 157 5.24 -7.78 10.26
N VAL A 158 6.44 -8.20 9.84
CA VAL A 158 7.12 -9.40 10.32
C VAL A 158 8.38 -9.05 11.11
N ASP A 159 8.75 -9.88 12.07
CA ASP A 159 9.86 -9.62 13.02
C ASP A 159 11.21 -9.39 12.32
N ARG A 160 11.48 -10.10 11.22
CA ARG A 160 12.68 -9.99 10.37
C ARG A 160 12.37 -10.48 8.96
N ARG A 161 13.28 -10.20 8.02
CA ARG A 161 13.15 -10.59 6.60
C ARG A 161 12.72 -12.04 6.38
N LEU A 162 11.93 -12.25 5.34
CA LEU A 162 11.42 -13.57 4.94
C LEU A 162 12.38 -14.23 3.96
N SER A 163 12.44 -15.56 4.01
CA SER A 163 13.13 -16.34 2.97
C SER A 163 12.30 -16.31 1.68
N ALA A 164 12.92 -16.54 0.51
CA ALA A 164 12.18 -16.60 -0.74
C ALA A 164 11.04 -17.64 -0.74
N PRO A 165 11.19 -18.85 -0.16
CA PRO A 165 10.08 -19.78 0.03
C PRO A 165 8.95 -19.23 0.92
N ASP A 166 9.26 -18.50 1.98
CA ASP A 166 8.24 -17.90 2.86
C ASP A 166 7.50 -16.77 2.13
N ARG A 167 8.22 -15.94 1.35
CA ARG A 167 7.62 -14.89 0.51
C ARG A 167 6.63 -15.48 -0.51
N ASP A 168 6.99 -16.55 -1.21
CA ASP A 168 6.09 -17.25 -2.15
C ASP A 168 4.87 -17.83 -1.41
N ARG A 169 5.10 -18.47 -0.26
CA ARG A 169 4.00 -19.05 0.54
C ARG A 169 3.00 -17.99 0.99
N VAL A 170 3.46 -16.86 1.52
CA VAL A 170 2.61 -15.72 1.92
C VAL A 170 1.85 -15.17 0.71
N ALA A 171 2.54 -14.96 -0.42
CA ALA A 171 1.90 -14.44 -1.64
C ALA A 171 0.78 -15.36 -2.15
N ARG A 172 1.02 -16.68 -2.17
CA ARG A 172 0.00 -17.67 -2.55
C ARG A 172 -1.17 -17.73 -1.57
N THR A 173 -0.91 -17.62 -0.26
CA THR A 173 -1.97 -17.53 0.75
C THR A 173 -2.86 -16.32 0.51
N LEU A 174 -2.27 -15.14 0.25
CA LEU A 174 -3.03 -13.92 -0.06
C LEU A 174 -3.86 -14.08 -1.34
N ALA A 175 -3.28 -14.68 -2.40
CA ALA A 175 -4.00 -14.97 -3.64
C ALA A 175 -5.20 -15.91 -3.43
N ALA A 176 -5.06 -16.92 -2.56
CA ALA A 176 -6.11 -17.87 -2.24
C ALA A 176 -7.25 -17.21 -1.44
N VAL A 177 -6.92 -16.39 -0.43
CA VAL A 177 -7.93 -15.69 0.38
C VAL A 177 -8.68 -14.64 -0.45
N SER A 178 -7.96 -13.85 -1.24
CA SER A 178 -8.52 -12.79 -2.11
C SER A 178 -9.55 -13.30 -3.12
N ALA A 179 -9.49 -14.59 -3.50
CA ALA A 179 -10.50 -15.21 -4.37
C ALA A 179 -11.90 -15.27 -3.74
N GLY A 180 -11.99 -15.20 -2.41
CA GLY A 180 -13.25 -15.22 -1.65
C GLY A 180 -13.77 -13.85 -1.23
N ARG A 181 -13.22 -12.75 -1.76
CA ARG A 181 -13.57 -11.39 -1.33
C ARG A 181 -15.06 -11.05 -1.58
N PRO A 182 -15.74 -10.36 -0.63
CA PRO A 182 -17.15 -10.01 -0.76
C PRO A 182 -17.39 -8.65 -1.47
N ILE A 183 -16.35 -8.09 -2.09
CA ILE A 183 -16.34 -6.74 -2.70
C ILE A 183 -15.89 -6.78 -4.16
N VAL A 184 -16.23 -5.73 -4.91
CA VAL A 184 -15.75 -5.53 -6.29
C VAL A 184 -14.28 -5.06 -6.31
N GLY A 185 -13.91 -4.31 -5.27
CA GLY A 185 -12.54 -3.94 -4.96
C GLY A 185 -11.64 -5.15 -4.74
N ASP A 186 -10.37 -4.85 -4.55
CA ASP A 186 -9.29 -5.78 -4.35
C ASP A 186 -8.94 -5.94 -2.87
N LEU A 187 -8.12 -6.95 -2.58
CA LEU A 187 -7.32 -7.01 -1.36
C LEU A 187 -5.91 -6.57 -1.74
N GLU A 188 -5.47 -5.42 -1.23
CA GLU A 188 -4.10 -4.91 -1.41
C GLU A 188 -3.32 -5.09 -0.10
N VAL A 189 -2.20 -5.83 -0.15
CA VAL A 189 -1.40 -6.14 1.04
C VAL A 189 0.08 -5.93 0.78
N SER A 190 0.74 -5.16 1.64
CA SER A 190 2.21 -5.06 1.67
C SER A 190 2.75 -5.61 3.00
N VAL A 191 3.72 -6.53 2.91
CA VAL A 191 4.42 -7.12 4.04
C VAL A 191 5.78 -6.45 4.20
N LEU A 192 6.06 -5.89 5.36
CA LEU A 192 7.31 -5.21 5.69
C LEU A 192 8.05 -5.98 6.80
N ALA A 193 9.38 -6.05 6.72
CA ALA A 193 10.17 -6.40 7.90
C ALA A 193 10.13 -5.24 8.91
N SER A 194 10.14 -5.58 10.21
CA SER A 194 10.08 -4.63 11.33
C SER A 194 11.09 -3.49 11.19
N GLU A 195 12.31 -3.79 10.75
CA GLU A 195 13.36 -2.79 10.47
C GLU A 195 12.90 -1.69 9.50
N HIS A 196 12.17 -2.04 8.44
CA HIS A 196 11.70 -1.09 7.41
C HIS A 196 10.42 -0.38 7.83
N ALA A 197 9.60 -0.99 8.70
CA ALA A 197 8.42 -0.36 9.27
C ALA A 197 8.79 0.68 10.33
N GLN A 198 9.77 0.38 11.21
CA GLN A 198 10.20 1.25 12.31
C GLN A 198 11.15 2.36 11.85
N THR A 199 12.07 2.06 10.94
CA THR A 199 13.01 3.04 10.38
C THR A 199 12.75 3.22 8.90
N PHE A 200 11.75 4.05 8.57
CA PHE A 200 11.31 4.22 7.19
C PHE A 200 12.41 4.83 6.30
N ARG A 201 12.67 4.21 5.16
CA ARG A 201 13.56 4.71 4.09
C ARG A 201 12.80 4.73 2.78
N HIS A 202 12.98 5.77 1.98
CA HIS A 202 12.30 5.93 0.70
C HIS A 202 13.25 5.67 -0.49
N PRO A 203 12.84 4.86 -1.48
CA PRO A 203 11.66 3.97 -1.47
C PRO A 203 11.83 2.83 -0.45
N SER A 204 10.71 2.32 0.09
CA SER A 204 10.76 1.34 1.18
C SER A 204 10.81 -0.08 0.64
N ARG A 205 11.56 -0.96 1.32
CA ARG A 205 11.63 -2.38 0.97
C ARG A 205 10.40 -3.11 1.49
N PHE A 206 9.94 -4.09 0.73
CA PHE A 206 8.88 -5.00 1.14
C PHE A 206 9.27 -6.46 0.89
N GLU A 207 8.71 -7.35 1.69
CA GLU A 207 8.90 -8.80 1.57
C GLU A 207 7.93 -9.39 0.54
N VAL A 208 6.66 -8.95 0.58
CA VAL A 208 5.59 -9.36 -0.34
C VAL A 208 4.70 -8.15 -0.60
N HIS A 209 4.29 -7.97 -1.85
CA HIS A 209 3.19 -7.08 -2.21
C HIS A 209 2.18 -7.90 -3.01
N TYR A 210 0.92 -7.86 -2.59
CA TYR A 210 -0.19 -8.53 -3.24
C TYR A 210 -1.23 -7.52 -3.70
N SER A 211 -1.67 -7.70 -4.94
CA SER A 211 -2.89 -7.17 -5.51
C SER A 211 -3.36 -8.11 -6.63
N SER A 212 -4.59 -7.94 -7.10
CA SER A 212 -5.18 -8.63 -8.24
C SER A 212 -4.32 -8.58 -9.50
N MET A 213 -3.53 -7.51 -9.70
CA MET A 213 -2.56 -7.42 -10.80
C MET A 213 -1.45 -8.46 -10.70
N TRP A 214 -1.04 -8.81 -9.48
CA TRP A 214 0.00 -9.81 -9.22
C TRP A 214 -0.55 -11.23 -9.12
N ARG A 215 -1.87 -11.39 -8.95
CA ARG A 215 -2.50 -12.68 -8.67
C ARG A 215 -2.06 -13.79 -9.62
N ASP A 216 -2.21 -13.59 -10.91
CA ASP A 216 -1.91 -14.66 -11.88
C ASP A 216 -0.39 -14.94 -11.93
N ALA A 217 0.43 -13.90 -11.80
CA ALA A 217 1.88 -14.08 -11.73
C ALA A 217 2.31 -14.88 -10.49
N ILE A 218 1.65 -14.67 -9.36
CA ILE A 218 1.89 -15.42 -8.11
C ILE A 218 1.44 -16.87 -8.28
N VAL A 219 0.19 -17.08 -8.73
CA VAL A 219 -0.39 -18.42 -8.90
C VAL A 219 0.46 -19.25 -9.87
N ASP A 220 0.88 -18.67 -10.98
CA ASP A 220 1.71 -19.34 -12.00
C ASP A 220 3.20 -19.47 -11.61
N GLY A 221 3.62 -18.94 -10.44
CA GLY A 221 5.02 -18.97 -10.01
C GLY A 221 5.97 -18.12 -10.87
N ARG A 222 5.47 -17.04 -11.46
CA ARG A 222 6.22 -16.10 -12.31
C ARG A 222 6.88 -14.96 -11.53
N VAL A 223 6.62 -14.84 -10.23
CA VAL A 223 7.23 -13.82 -9.37
C VAL A 223 8.57 -14.34 -8.83
N ASP A 224 9.64 -13.60 -9.09
CA ASP A 224 10.95 -13.86 -8.47
C ASP A 224 10.98 -13.26 -7.06
N HIS A 225 10.88 -14.14 -6.06
CA HIS A 225 10.91 -13.82 -4.63
C HIS A 225 12.33 -13.76 -4.03
N THR A 226 13.37 -14.07 -4.82
CA THR A 226 14.77 -13.96 -4.37
C THR A 226 15.31 -12.53 -4.46
N VAL A 227 14.65 -11.69 -5.26
CA VAL A 227 15.04 -10.30 -5.47
C VAL A 227 14.35 -9.40 -4.46
N ASP A 228 15.14 -8.59 -3.75
CA ASP A 228 14.60 -7.51 -2.94
C ASP A 228 14.02 -6.40 -3.83
N ARG A 229 12.81 -5.96 -3.49
CA ARG A 229 12.10 -4.90 -4.20
C ARG A 229 11.83 -3.73 -3.27
N THR A 230 11.61 -2.58 -3.89
CA THR A 230 11.22 -1.35 -3.19
C THR A 230 9.94 -0.79 -3.80
N ASP A 231 9.19 -0.04 -3.00
CA ASP A 231 7.97 0.64 -3.41
C ASP A 231 7.98 2.08 -2.88
N GLU A 232 7.74 3.03 -3.78
CA GLU A 232 7.65 4.45 -3.49
C GLU A 232 6.35 4.80 -2.76
N ASP A 233 5.25 4.07 -3.04
CA ASP A 233 3.91 4.31 -2.51
C ASP A 233 3.77 3.95 -1.04
N LEU A 234 4.67 3.11 -0.53
CA LEU A 234 4.75 2.78 0.89
C LEU A 234 4.93 4.02 1.79
N ALA A 235 5.46 5.13 1.28
CA ALA A 235 5.56 6.36 2.06
C ALA A 235 4.16 6.91 2.41
N ALA A 236 3.23 6.97 1.45
CA ALA A 236 1.85 7.34 1.73
C ALA A 236 1.13 6.27 2.57
N HIS A 237 1.32 4.98 2.26
CA HIS A 237 0.64 3.90 2.99
C HIS A 237 1.02 3.85 4.47
N VAL A 238 2.32 3.92 4.79
CA VAL A 238 2.82 3.96 6.16
C VAL A 238 2.37 5.24 6.89
N THR A 239 2.34 6.37 6.19
CA THR A 239 1.83 7.63 6.77
C THR A 239 0.36 7.49 7.18
N VAL A 240 -0.49 6.96 6.29
CA VAL A 240 -1.92 6.74 6.58
C VAL A 240 -2.10 5.70 7.69
N ALA A 241 -1.38 4.58 7.63
CA ALA A 241 -1.45 3.53 8.65
C ALA A 241 -1.06 4.06 10.04
N ARG A 242 0.00 4.88 10.12
CA ARG A 242 0.44 5.49 11.37
C ARG A 242 -0.55 6.52 11.93
N ALA A 243 -1.16 7.33 11.05
CA ALA A 243 -2.03 8.43 11.46
C ALA A 243 -3.46 7.96 11.78
N ARG A 244 -4.02 7.07 10.94
CA ARG A 244 -5.43 6.67 10.94
C ARG A 244 -5.66 5.16 10.97
N GLY A 245 -4.61 4.35 10.86
CA GLY A 245 -4.74 2.91 10.72
C GLY A 245 -5.39 2.24 11.93
N VAL A 246 -6.06 1.12 11.68
CA VAL A 246 -6.73 0.34 12.72
C VAL A 246 -5.97 -0.97 12.93
N PRO A 247 -5.44 -1.24 14.15
CA PRO A 247 -4.73 -2.47 14.44
C PRO A 247 -5.71 -3.64 14.46
N LEU A 248 -5.41 -4.69 13.70
CA LEU A 248 -6.13 -5.96 13.70
C LEU A 248 -5.37 -7.06 14.44
N TYR A 249 -4.05 -6.94 14.48
CA TYR A 249 -3.15 -7.84 15.19
C TYR A 249 -1.93 -7.04 15.65
N GLY A 250 -1.42 -7.35 16.83
CA GLY A 250 -0.23 -6.71 17.38
C GLY A 250 -0.46 -5.32 17.99
N PRO A 251 0.63 -4.56 18.20
CA PRO A 251 0.56 -3.24 18.84
C PRO A 251 -0.17 -2.17 18.01
N PRO A 252 -0.54 -1.03 18.61
CA PRO A 252 -1.07 0.11 17.88
C PRO A 252 -0.15 0.58 16.74
N PRO A 253 -0.67 1.08 15.61
CA PRO A 253 0.16 1.45 14.45
C PRO A 253 1.24 2.48 14.76
N ARG A 254 1.04 3.33 15.78
CA ARG A 254 2.04 4.32 16.20
C ARG A 254 3.28 3.73 16.87
N GLU A 255 3.19 2.50 17.38
CA GLU A 255 4.32 1.76 17.96
C GLU A 255 4.99 0.87 16.90
N VAL A 256 4.26 0.50 15.85
CA VAL A 256 4.73 -0.37 14.76
C VAL A 256 5.47 0.42 13.68
N PHE A 257 4.91 1.57 13.27
CA PHE A 257 5.40 2.36 12.15
C PHE A 257 6.11 3.63 12.61
N GLY A 258 7.36 3.80 12.17
CA GLY A 258 8.12 5.03 12.37
C GLY A 258 7.57 6.21 11.60
N CYS A 259 8.09 7.41 11.88
CA CYS A 259 7.75 8.60 11.11
C CYS A 259 8.32 8.48 9.68
N VAL A 260 7.52 8.86 8.70
CA VAL A 260 7.93 8.95 7.30
C VAL A 260 8.48 10.36 7.03
N PRO A 261 9.64 10.51 6.35
CA PRO A 261 10.12 11.82 5.94
C PRO A 261 9.08 12.57 5.11
N LEU A 262 8.89 13.87 5.36
CA LEU A 262 7.86 14.67 4.68
C LEU A 262 8.05 14.69 3.16
N GLU A 263 9.30 14.71 2.70
CA GLU A 263 9.65 14.69 1.29
C GLU A 263 9.24 13.36 0.64
N ALA A 264 9.36 12.24 1.36
CA ALA A 264 8.95 10.93 0.87
C ALA A 264 7.42 10.80 0.77
N TYR A 265 6.69 11.32 1.76
CA TYR A 265 5.24 11.40 1.71
C TYR A 265 4.76 12.26 0.53
N TRP A 266 5.37 13.44 0.36
CA TRP A 266 5.07 14.33 -0.75
C TRP A 266 5.37 13.69 -2.11
N GLU A 267 6.54 13.06 -2.25
CA GLU A 267 6.93 12.39 -3.50
C GLU A 267 5.95 11.27 -3.86
N SER A 268 5.52 10.47 -2.88
CA SER A 268 4.55 9.40 -3.09
C SER A 268 3.20 9.93 -3.59
N ILE A 269 2.63 10.96 -2.94
CA ILE A 269 1.35 11.54 -3.39
C ILE A 269 1.48 12.20 -4.76
N ARG A 270 2.60 12.90 -5.00
CA ARG A 270 2.87 13.57 -6.28
C ARG A 270 3.01 12.55 -7.41
N SER A 271 3.74 11.46 -7.18
CA SER A 271 3.94 10.38 -8.15
C SER A 271 2.65 9.65 -8.51
N ASP A 272 1.74 9.46 -7.55
CA ASP A 272 0.42 8.82 -7.76
C ASP A 272 -0.45 9.58 -8.78
N VAL A 273 -0.30 10.91 -8.87
CA VAL A 273 -1.07 11.74 -9.83
C VAL A 273 -0.25 12.19 -11.05
N ALA A 274 1.08 12.04 -11.02
CA ALA A 274 1.97 12.52 -12.08
C ALA A 274 1.61 11.95 -13.46
N TRP A 275 1.29 10.64 -13.54
CA TRP A 275 0.87 10.03 -14.80
C TRP A 275 -0.48 10.58 -15.27
N ALA A 276 -1.45 10.72 -14.37
CA ALA A 276 -2.77 11.27 -14.71
C ALA A 276 -2.68 12.73 -15.21
N LEU A 277 -1.69 13.50 -14.74
CA LEU A 277 -1.48 14.88 -15.19
C LEU A 277 -0.64 14.99 -16.48
N ASP A 278 -0.11 13.90 -17.00
CA ASP A 278 0.65 13.88 -18.24
C ASP A 278 -0.26 13.58 -19.44
N GLY A 279 -0.13 14.37 -20.50
CA GLY A 279 -0.99 14.28 -21.69
C GLY A 279 -2.48 14.14 -21.34
N ASP A 280 -3.18 13.28 -22.06
CA ASP A 280 -4.62 13.00 -21.86
C ASP A 280 -4.88 11.80 -20.92
N HIS A 281 -3.89 11.35 -20.13
CA HIS A 281 -4.05 10.21 -19.23
C HIS A 281 -5.12 10.43 -18.15
N LEU A 282 -5.45 11.68 -17.80
CA LEU A 282 -6.57 11.97 -16.90
C LEU A 282 -7.90 11.44 -17.45
N LEU A 283 -8.08 11.39 -18.77
CA LEU A 283 -9.29 10.89 -19.43
C LEU A 283 -9.41 9.36 -19.29
N GLU A 284 -8.29 8.68 -19.06
CA GLU A 284 -8.29 7.22 -18.91
C GLU A 284 -8.82 6.76 -17.56
N SER A 285 -8.74 7.57 -16.51
CA SER A 285 -9.29 7.24 -15.19
C SER A 285 -9.76 8.49 -14.44
N PRO A 286 -10.84 9.14 -14.91
CA PRO A 286 -11.16 10.51 -14.53
C PRO A 286 -11.42 10.73 -13.05
N PHE A 287 -12.33 9.96 -12.43
CA PHE A 287 -12.67 10.18 -11.02
C PHE A 287 -11.47 9.87 -10.10
N TYR A 288 -10.67 8.85 -10.42
CA TYR A 288 -9.46 8.53 -9.68
C TYR A 288 -8.46 9.70 -9.73
N GLY A 289 -8.14 10.16 -10.95
CA GLY A 289 -7.16 11.20 -11.16
C GLY A 289 -7.62 12.54 -10.59
N VAL A 290 -8.90 12.90 -10.77
CA VAL A 290 -9.48 14.14 -10.23
C VAL A 290 -9.41 14.15 -8.71
N LEU A 291 -9.83 13.09 -8.02
CA LEU A 291 -9.82 13.06 -6.55
C LEU A 291 -8.40 13.02 -5.97
N ASN A 292 -7.47 12.35 -6.64
CA ASN A 292 -6.05 12.39 -6.24
C ASN A 292 -5.43 13.77 -6.44
N ALA A 293 -5.72 14.43 -7.56
CA ALA A 293 -5.30 15.81 -7.78
C ALA A 293 -5.88 16.77 -6.72
N CYS A 294 -7.15 16.57 -6.33
CA CYS A 294 -7.76 17.34 -5.25
C CYS A 294 -7.05 17.12 -3.90
N ARG A 295 -6.70 15.87 -3.55
CA ARG A 295 -5.91 15.56 -2.35
C ARG A 295 -4.54 16.25 -2.37
N MET A 296 -3.91 16.32 -3.52
CA MET A 296 -2.62 17.00 -3.69
C MET A 296 -2.77 18.53 -3.58
N LEU A 297 -3.81 19.13 -4.17
CA LEU A 297 -4.09 20.56 -4.00
C LEU A 297 -4.36 20.91 -2.52
N LEU A 298 -5.14 20.09 -1.81
CA LEU A 298 -5.33 20.22 -0.37
C LEU A 298 -3.99 20.13 0.39
N THR A 299 -3.12 19.21 0.00
CA THR A 299 -1.79 19.05 0.60
C THR A 299 -0.92 20.30 0.42
N LEU A 300 -0.97 20.94 -0.75
CA LEU A 300 -0.27 22.20 -1.01
C LEU A 300 -0.84 23.36 -0.18
N ASP A 301 -2.17 23.43 -0.07
CA ASP A 301 -2.85 24.50 0.64
C ASP A 301 -2.57 24.50 2.16
N VAL A 302 -2.67 23.32 2.78
CA VAL A 302 -2.45 23.18 4.23
C VAL A 302 -0.98 22.97 4.61
N GLY A 303 -0.13 22.70 3.62
CA GLY A 303 1.27 22.33 3.80
C GLY A 303 1.49 20.84 4.07
N VAL A 304 2.60 20.30 3.53
CA VAL A 304 2.94 18.86 3.55
C VAL A 304 2.99 18.28 4.97
N GLU A 305 3.51 19.04 5.94
CA GLU A 305 3.59 18.61 7.34
C GLU A 305 2.20 18.34 7.95
N ARG A 306 1.28 19.31 7.81
CA ARG A 306 -0.10 19.17 8.31
C ARG A 306 -0.85 18.09 7.55
N ALA A 307 -0.66 18.02 6.24
CA ALA A 307 -1.27 17.00 5.40
C ALA A 307 -0.81 15.59 5.77
N SER A 308 0.48 15.39 6.07
CA SER A 308 1.04 14.12 6.52
C SER A 308 0.49 13.72 7.88
N ALA A 309 0.45 14.65 8.84
CA ALA A 309 -0.11 14.40 10.17
C ALA A 309 -1.62 14.07 10.12
N ALA A 310 -2.36 14.74 9.25
CA ALA A 310 -3.79 14.50 9.05
C ALA A 310 -4.08 13.26 8.21
N ALA A 311 -3.17 12.87 7.30
CA ALA A 311 -3.32 11.79 6.33
C ALA A 311 -4.62 11.86 5.51
N TYR A 312 -4.86 13.02 4.86
CA TYR A 312 -6.10 13.27 4.13
C TYR A 312 -6.39 12.24 3.02
N SER A 313 -7.64 11.82 2.94
CA SER A 313 -8.16 10.92 1.92
C SER A 313 -8.43 11.65 0.60
N LYS A 314 -8.67 10.86 -0.46
CA LYS A 314 -9.09 11.38 -1.77
C LYS A 314 -10.45 12.07 -1.70
N GLU A 315 -11.35 11.54 -0.86
CA GLU A 315 -12.68 12.12 -0.66
C GLU A 315 -12.63 13.44 0.12
N GLU A 316 -11.79 13.53 1.14
CA GLU A 316 -11.55 14.78 1.87
C GLU A 316 -10.95 15.84 0.92
N GLY A 317 -9.98 15.43 0.09
CA GLY A 317 -9.44 16.28 -0.96
C GLY A 317 -10.51 16.80 -1.92
N GLY A 318 -11.35 15.92 -2.46
CA GLY A 318 -12.45 16.31 -3.35
C GLY A 318 -13.46 17.23 -2.67
N THR A 319 -13.84 16.94 -1.43
CA THR A 319 -14.80 17.75 -0.66
C THR A 319 -14.24 19.13 -0.35
N TRP A 320 -12.96 19.22 0.03
CA TRP A 320 -12.25 20.49 0.20
C TRP A 320 -12.25 21.29 -1.11
N ALA A 321 -11.94 20.64 -2.24
CA ALA A 321 -11.80 21.32 -3.52
C ALA A 321 -13.08 22.03 -3.98
N LEU A 322 -14.27 21.50 -3.67
CA LEU A 322 -15.57 22.12 -4.00
C LEU A 322 -15.72 23.57 -3.53
N THR A 323 -14.97 23.98 -2.49
CA THR A 323 -15.01 25.35 -1.94
C THR A 323 -13.73 26.15 -2.18
N HIS A 324 -12.65 25.53 -2.68
CA HIS A 324 -11.32 26.14 -2.79
C HIS A 324 -10.78 26.25 -4.22
N VAL A 325 -11.38 25.54 -5.19
CA VAL A 325 -11.01 25.67 -6.61
C VAL A 325 -11.96 26.62 -7.36
N PRO A 326 -11.52 27.17 -8.51
CA PRO A 326 -12.36 27.97 -9.39
C PRO A 326 -13.69 27.26 -9.72
N PRO A 327 -14.82 28.00 -9.76
CA PRO A 327 -16.16 27.43 -9.96
C PRO A 327 -16.31 26.53 -11.19
N GLU A 328 -15.59 26.82 -12.27
CA GLU A 328 -15.59 26.05 -13.52
C GLU A 328 -15.16 24.60 -13.35
N HIS A 329 -14.36 24.26 -12.33
CA HIS A 329 -13.91 22.89 -12.08
C HIS A 329 -14.82 22.11 -11.14
N ARG A 330 -15.75 22.77 -10.44
CA ARG A 330 -16.58 22.12 -9.41
C ARG A 330 -17.49 21.02 -9.97
N PRO A 331 -18.19 21.19 -11.12
CA PRO A 331 -19.04 20.12 -11.65
C PRO A 331 -18.29 18.81 -11.93
N LEU A 332 -17.04 18.93 -12.40
CA LEU A 332 -16.17 17.77 -12.64
C LEU A 332 -15.82 17.05 -11.32
N ILE A 333 -15.51 17.81 -10.27
CA ILE A 333 -15.18 17.26 -8.95
C ILE A 333 -16.42 16.63 -8.29
N GLU A 334 -17.59 17.25 -8.43
CA GLU A 334 -18.87 16.70 -7.98
C GLU A 334 -19.17 15.36 -8.66
N GLN A 335 -18.95 15.27 -9.97
CA GLN A 335 -19.09 14.02 -10.72
C GLN A 335 -18.10 12.96 -10.20
N ALA A 336 -16.84 13.32 -9.95
CA ALA A 336 -15.84 12.41 -9.41
C ALA A 336 -16.21 11.88 -8.01
N LEU A 337 -16.67 12.75 -7.12
CA LEU A 337 -17.19 12.36 -5.80
C LEU A 337 -18.44 11.47 -5.94
N ALA A 338 -19.35 11.79 -6.85
CA ALA A 338 -20.55 11.00 -7.09
C ALA A 338 -20.21 9.58 -7.56
N CYS A 339 -19.22 9.42 -8.45
CA CYS A 339 -18.70 8.12 -8.88
C CYS A 339 -18.06 7.36 -7.72
N TYR A 340 -17.22 8.03 -6.91
CA TYR A 340 -16.54 7.41 -5.77
C TYR A 340 -17.50 6.94 -4.67
N ARG A 341 -18.60 7.67 -4.47
CA ARG A 341 -19.66 7.37 -3.50
C ARG A 341 -20.74 6.44 -4.05
N SER A 342 -20.63 6.00 -5.30
CA SER A 342 -21.67 5.21 -5.95
C SER A 342 -21.70 3.77 -5.42
N ASP A 343 -22.91 3.21 -5.33
CA ASP A 343 -23.16 1.80 -5.05
C ASP A 343 -23.20 0.95 -6.32
N ARG A 344 -23.05 1.59 -7.48
CA ARG A 344 -23.06 0.92 -8.79
C ARG A 344 -21.81 0.06 -8.94
N ALA A 345 -22.02 -1.26 -8.97
CA ALA A 345 -21.03 -2.17 -9.51
C ALA A 345 -20.94 -1.94 -11.03
N VAL A 346 -19.74 -1.70 -11.52
CA VAL A 346 -19.44 -1.49 -12.93
C VAL A 346 -18.64 -2.67 -13.47
N THR A 347 -18.80 -2.93 -14.76
CA THR A 347 -18.01 -3.97 -15.44
C THR A 347 -16.52 -3.62 -15.44
N PRO A 348 -15.61 -4.59 -15.68
CA PRO A 348 -14.18 -4.28 -15.80
C PRO A 348 -13.86 -3.17 -16.81
N ASP A 349 -14.57 -3.13 -17.93
CA ASP A 349 -14.36 -2.14 -19.00
C ASP A 349 -14.83 -0.73 -18.60
N GLU A 350 -15.91 -0.65 -17.82
CA GLU A 350 -16.46 0.60 -17.31
C GLU A 350 -15.73 1.12 -16.05
N ARG A 351 -14.95 0.27 -15.37
CA ARG A 351 -14.35 0.58 -14.06
C ARG A 351 -13.55 1.86 -14.03
N ARG A 352 -12.88 2.18 -15.15
CA ARG A 352 -12.04 3.37 -15.29
C ARG A 352 -12.82 4.68 -15.31
N THR A 353 -14.02 4.68 -15.89
CA THR A 353 -14.87 5.88 -16.04
C THR A 353 -16.10 5.84 -15.15
N ASP A 354 -16.27 4.77 -14.37
CA ASP A 354 -17.50 4.40 -13.67
C ASP A 354 -18.71 4.25 -14.60
N GLY A 355 -18.48 3.99 -15.90
CA GLY A 355 -19.53 3.91 -16.92
C GLY A 355 -20.20 5.26 -17.22
N HIS A 356 -19.57 6.37 -16.84
CA HIS A 356 -20.04 7.72 -17.11
C HIS A 356 -19.32 8.34 -18.32
N ALA A 357 -20.02 9.21 -19.03
CA ALA A 357 -19.39 10.13 -19.97
C ALA A 357 -18.68 11.25 -19.20
N TRP A 358 -17.51 11.64 -19.66
CA TRP A 358 -16.70 12.70 -19.07
C TRP A 358 -16.43 13.78 -20.10
N ASP A 359 -16.60 15.03 -19.69
CA ASP A 359 -16.23 16.18 -20.52
C ASP A 359 -14.70 16.26 -20.61
N ALA A 360 -14.18 15.96 -21.80
CA ALA A 360 -12.76 15.91 -22.07
C ALA A 360 -12.09 17.29 -21.94
N ASP A 361 -12.80 18.37 -22.30
CA ASP A 361 -12.25 19.73 -22.21
C ASP A 361 -12.25 20.21 -20.76
N ALA A 362 -13.28 19.87 -19.98
CA ALA A 362 -13.28 20.11 -18.54
C ALA A 362 -12.14 19.36 -17.82
N LEU A 363 -11.88 18.10 -18.20
CA LEU A 363 -10.77 17.31 -17.68
C LEU A 363 -9.41 17.94 -18.01
N ARG A 364 -9.18 18.36 -19.25
CA ARG A 364 -7.94 19.04 -19.66
C ARG A 364 -7.76 20.37 -18.95
N ALA A 365 -8.82 21.17 -18.84
CA ALA A 365 -8.78 22.43 -18.10
C ALA A 365 -8.42 22.21 -16.63
N PHE A 366 -9.01 21.21 -15.97
CA PHE A 366 -8.68 20.86 -14.59
C PHE A 366 -7.24 20.35 -14.44
N ARG A 367 -6.79 19.48 -15.35
CA ARG A 367 -5.38 19.03 -15.40
C ARG A 367 -4.42 20.22 -15.47
N ASP A 368 -4.67 21.16 -16.38
CA ASP A 368 -3.79 22.30 -16.61
C ASP A 368 -3.80 23.27 -15.42
N TYR A 369 -4.96 23.48 -14.80
CA TYR A 369 -5.08 24.19 -13.53
C TYR A 369 -4.21 23.53 -12.44
N VAL A 370 -4.32 22.22 -12.23
CA VAL A 370 -3.54 21.48 -11.23
C VAL A 370 -2.04 21.58 -11.52
N ARG A 371 -1.62 21.42 -12.79
CA ARG A 371 -0.21 21.54 -13.20
C ARG A 371 0.34 22.94 -12.94
N CYS A 372 -0.45 23.97 -13.19
CA CYS A 372 -0.07 25.35 -12.88
C CYS A 372 0.21 25.52 -11.38
N ARG A 373 -0.66 24.98 -10.52
CA ARG A 373 -0.50 25.02 -9.05
C ARG A 373 0.71 24.23 -8.53
N LEU A 374 1.16 23.21 -9.25
CA LEU A 374 2.36 22.42 -8.91
C LEU A 374 3.68 23.03 -9.38
N SER A 375 3.63 23.98 -10.31
CA SER A 375 4.82 24.61 -10.89
C SER A 375 5.27 25.87 -10.13
N VAL A 376 4.51 26.24 -9.10
CA VAL A 376 4.76 27.32 -8.13
C VAL A 376 5.33 26.69 -6.86
#